data_AF-A0AA92T5N2-F1
#
_entry.id   AF-A0AA92T5N2-F1
#
_cell.length_a   1.000
_cell.length_b   1.000
_cell.length_c   1.000
_cell.angle_alpha   90.00
_cell.angle_beta   90.00
_cell.angle_gamma   90.00
#
_symmetry.space_group_name_H-M   'P 1'
#
loop_
_entity.id
_entity.type
_entity.pdbx_description
1 polymer ?
#
loop_
_entity_poly.entity_id
_entity_poly.type
_entity_poly.pdbx_seq_one_letter_code
_entity_poly.pdbx_strand_id
1 'polypeptide(L)'
;MKKNKKKVKRDILLLYFKRRRIRDALMKRYWELETKRKELYKLVEYAKIQSRYCVNLDCHRIVGRYLRELEREELRTCRLQIKYDIWASRLGYWVDLYETALNRLHPGDSI
;
A
#
# COMPACT_ATOMS: atom_id res chain seq x y z
N MET A 1 -23.26 26.81 21.58
CA MET A 1 -22.81 27.36 20.28
C MET A 1 -23.58 26.72 19.12
N LYS A 2 -24.40 27.47 18.37
CA LYS A 2 -25.03 26.97 17.13
C LYS A 2 -23.95 26.84 16.04
N LYS A 3 -23.54 25.62 15.68
CA LYS A 3 -22.63 25.39 14.55
C LYS A 3 -23.32 25.79 13.25
N ASN A 4 -22.62 26.53 12.38
CA ASN A 4 -23.13 26.91 11.07
C ASN A 4 -23.27 25.66 10.17
N LYS A 5 -24.52 25.22 9.95
CA LYS A 5 -24.83 23.98 9.21
C LYS A 5 -24.26 23.97 7.79
N LYS A 6 -24.20 25.13 7.10
CA LYS A 6 -23.65 25.22 5.73
C LYS A 6 -22.14 24.95 5.71
N LYS A 7 -21.42 25.50 6.68
CA LYS A 7 -19.97 25.27 6.82
C LYS A 7 -19.66 23.79 7.09
N VAL A 8 -20.40 23.18 8.02
CA VAL A 8 -20.21 21.76 8.36
C VAL A 8 -20.40 20.84 7.15
N LYS A 9 -21.43 21.07 6.32
CA LYS A 9 -21.63 20.28 5.09
C LYS A 9 -20.45 20.41 4.12
N ARG A 10 -19.93 21.63 3.92
CA ARG A 10 -18.76 21.86 3.05
C ARG A 10 -17.52 21.16 3.58
N ASP A 11 -17.27 21.23 4.88
CA ASP A 11 -16.10 20.61 5.51
C ASP A 11 -16.14 19.07 5.39
N ILE A 12 -17.32 18.46 5.56
CA ILE A 12 -17.50 17.00 5.38
C ILE A 12 -17.23 16.59 3.93
N LEU A 13 -17.77 17.34 2.95
CA LEU A 13 -17.56 17.05 1.53
C LEU A 13 -16.08 17.16 1.14
N LEU A 14 -15.40 18.22 1.59
CA LEU A 14 -13.96 18.38 1.36
C LEU A 14 -13.16 17.24 2.00
N LEU A 15 -13.55 16.80 3.20
CA LEU A 15 -12.92 15.69 3.88
C LEU A 15 -13.10 14.37 3.12
N TYR A 16 -14.29 14.12 2.57
CA TYR A 16 -14.57 12.97 1.70
C TYR A 16 -13.61 12.93 0.49
N PHE A 17 -13.54 14.02 -0.28
CA PHE A 17 -12.64 14.08 -1.44
C PHE A 17 -11.17 13.94 -1.07
N LYS A 18 -10.75 14.53 0.06
CA LYS A 18 -9.38 14.40 0.55
C LYS A 18 -9.06 12.95 0.91
N ARG A 19 -9.96 12.25 1.60
CA ARG A 19 -9.79 10.83 1.95
C ARG A 19 -9.73 9.95 0.72
N ARG A 20 -10.65 10.14 -0.24
CA ARG A 20 -10.68 9.40 -1.52
C ARG A 20 -9.37 9.56 -2.29
N ARG A 21 -8.91 10.81 -2.48
CA ARG A 21 -7.63 11.09 -3.15
C ARG A 21 -6.43 10.42 -2.48
N ILE A 22 -6.36 10.47 -1.15
CA ILE A 22 -5.26 9.85 -0.40
C ILE A 22 -5.34 8.32 -0.51
N ARG A 23 -6.53 7.73 -0.37
CA ARG A 23 -6.74 6.29 -0.54
C ARG A 23 -6.27 5.82 -1.92
N ASP A 24 -6.66 6.52 -2.98
CA ASP A 24 -6.31 6.14 -4.35
C ASP A 24 -4.79 6.24 -4.58
N ALA A 25 -4.12 7.25 -4.02
CA ALA A 25 -2.67 7.35 -4.05
C ALA A 25 -1.97 6.22 -3.27
N LEU A 26 -2.51 5.83 -2.10
CA LEU A 26 -2.00 4.70 -1.32
C LEU A 26 -2.16 3.38 -2.08
N MET A 27 -3.31 3.16 -2.72
CA MET A 27 -3.56 1.99 -3.56
C MET A 27 -2.62 1.93 -4.76
N LYS A 28 -2.40 3.06 -5.45
CA LYS A 28 -1.41 3.13 -6.52
C LYS A 28 -0.03 2.71 -6.02
N ARG A 29 0.40 3.25 -4.87
CA ARG A 29 1.69 2.92 -4.28
C ARG A 29 1.78 1.46 -3.83
N TYR A 30 0.69 0.90 -3.30
CA TYR A 30 0.59 -0.52 -2.96
C TYR A 30 0.87 -1.40 -4.19
N TRP A 31 0.26 -1.09 -5.33
CA TRP A 31 0.46 -1.85 -6.57
C TRP A 31 1.87 -1.70 -7.14
N GLU A 32 2.48 -0.52 -7.04
CA GLU A 32 3.90 -0.33 -7.39
C GLU A 32 4.81 -1.22 -6.54
N LEU A 33 4.53 -1.34 -5.22
CA LEU A 33 5.29 -2.23 -4.34
C LEU A 33 5.03 -3.71 -4.63
N GLU A 34 3.83 -4.09 -5.06
CA GLU A 34 3.52 -5.48 -5.45
C GLU A 34 4.39 -5.92 -6.63
N THR A 35 4.53 -5.08 -7.65
CA THR A 35 5.40 -5.35 -8.80
C THR A 35 6.85 -5.50 -8.35
N LYS A 36 7.34 -4.57 -7.52
CA LYS A 36 8.70 -4.63 -6.97
C LYS A 36 8.93 -5.90 -6.13
N ARG A 37 7.96 -6.30 -5.31
CA ARG A 37 8.03 -7.50 -4.48
C ARG A 37 8.17 -8.76 -5.34
N LYS A 38 7.40 -8.87 -6.43
CA LYS A 38 7.51 -10.00 -7.38
C LYS A 38 8.88 -10.10 -8.02
N GLU A 39 9.49 -8.95 -8.38
CA GLU A 39 10.84 -8.92 -8.93
C GLU A 39 11.89 -9.32 -7.88
N LEU A 40 11.79 -8.76 -6.66
CA LEU A 40 12.68 -9.11 -5.56
C LEU A 40 12.62 -10.59 -5.22
N TYR A 41 11.43 -11.18 -5.15
CA TYR A 41 11.25 -12.61 -4.89
C TYR A 41 12.01 -13.47 -5.91
N LYS A 42 11.90 -13.13 -7.22
CA LYS A 42 12.64 -13.85 -8.27
C LYS A 42 14.15 -13.75 -8.07
N LEU A 43 14.67 -12.57 -7.71
CA LEU A 43 16.09 -12.35 -7.46
C LEU A 43 16.59 -13.10 -6.23
N VAL A 44 15.80 -13.12 -5.15
CA VAL A 44 16.10 -13.88 -3.92
C VAL A 44 16.19 -15.36 -4.24
N GLU A 45 15.19 -15.92 -4.92
CA GLU A 45 15.19 -17.34 -5.28
C GLU A 45 16.37 -17.70 -6.20
N TYR A 46 16.66 -16.85 -7.19
CA TYR A 46 17.83 -17.03 -8.04
C TYR A 46 19.14 -17.02 -7.22
N ALA A 47 19.29 -16.05 -6.31
CA ALA A 47 20.48 -15.95 -5.45
C ALA A 47 20.62 -17.15 -4.51
N LYS A 48 19.52 -17.69 -3.96
CA LYS A 48 19.52 -18.91 -3.15
C LYS A 48 20.02 -20.11 -3.94
N ILE A 49 19.57 -20.27 -5.20
CA ILE A 49 20.02 -21.34 -6.08
C ILE A 49 21.52 -21.17 -6.35
N GLN A 50 21.98 -19.99 -6.75
CA GLN A 50 23.40 -19.71 -7.01
C GLN A 50 24.28 -19.97 -5.78
N SER A 51 23.79 -19.64 -4.58
CA SER A 51 24.51 -19.90 -3.33
C SER A 51 24.77 -21.39 -3.11
N ARG A 52 23.87 -22.28 -3.53
CA ARG A 52 24.02 -23.74 -3.39
C ARG A 52 25.07 -24.32 -4.33
N TYR A 53 25.29 -23.70 -5.48
CA TYR A 53 26.25 -24.15 -6.49
C TYR A 53 27.61 -23.43 -6.40
N CYS A 54 27.76 -22.44 -5.50
CA CYS A 54 29.04 -21.78 -5.26
C CYS A 54 30.01 -22.69 -4.50
N VAL A 55 31.00 -23.22 -5.20
CA VAL A 55 32.06 -24.08 -4.62
C VAL A 55 33.22 -23.26 -4.05
N ASN A 56 33.44 -22.04 -4.55
CA ASN A 56 34.48 -21.14 -4.06
C ASN A 56 33.99 -20.35 -2.82
N LEU A 57 34.79 -20.36 -1.75
CA LEU A 57 34.50 -19.69 -0.48
C LEU A 57 34.26 -18.18 -0.63
N ASP A 58 35.03 -17.50 -1.50
CA ASP A 58 34.88 -16.07 -1.75
C ASP A 58 33.58 -15.77 -2.49
N CYS A 59 33.25 -16.58 -3.50
CA CYS A 59 31.98 -16.49 -4.21
C CYS A 59 30.81 -16.72 -3.26
N HIS A 60 30.88 -17.73 -2.39
CA HIS A 60 29.86 -17.99 -1.38
C HIS A 60 29.67 -16.80 -0.42
N ARG A 61 30.78 -16.17 0.01
CA ARG A 61 30.73 -14.98 0.89
C ARG A 61 30.10 -13.77 0.21
N ILE A 62 30.37 -13.58 -1.08
CA ILE A 62 29.80 -12.49 -1.89
C ILE A 62 28.30 -12.73 -2.11
N VAL A 63 27.92 -13.92 -2.60
CA VAL A 63 26.52 -14.30 -2.82
C VAL A 63 25.73 -14.23 -1.51
N GLY A 64 26.29 -14.69 -0.39
CA GLY A 64 25.65 -14.59 0.92
C GLY A 64 25.49 -13.16 1.45
N ARG A 65 26.30 -12.19 1.00
CA ARG A 65 26.06 -10.76 1.28
C ARG A 65 24.88 -10.24 0.47
N TYR A 66 24.88 -10.48 -0.84
CA TYR A 66 23.78 -10.06 -1.72
C TYR A 66 22.44 -10.69 -1.33
N LEU A 67 22.42 -11.97 -0.98
CA LEU A 67 21.21 -12.65 -0.54
C LEU A 67 20.61 -11.97 0.70
N ARG A 68 21.42 -11.65 1.71
CA ARG A 68 20.96 -10.95 2.92
C ARG A 68 20.44 -9.54 2.63
N GLU A 69 21.06 -8.84 1.69
CA GLU A 69 20.58 -7.52 1.26
C GLU A 69 19.24 -7.61 0.53
N LEU A 70 19.09 -8.59 -0.37
CA LEU A 70 17.84 -8.85 -1.10
C LEU A 70 16.71 -9.23 -0.13
N GLU A 71 16.95 -10.16 0.80
CA GLU A 71 15.97 -10.56 1.82
C GLU A 71 15.55 -9.38 2.72
N ARG A 72 16.49 -8.49 3.05
CA ARG A 72 16.18 -7.27 3.83
C ARG A 72 15.30 -6.30 3.05
N GLU A 73 15.59 -6.08 1.77
CA GLU A 73 14.79 -5.21 0.90
C GLU A 73 13.41 -5.81 0.60
N GLU A 74 13.30 -7.12 0.45
CA GLU A 74 12.02 -7.83 0.34
C GLU A 74 11.16 -7.61 1.59
N LEU A 75 11.74 -7.85 2.77
CA LEU A 75 11.04 -7.64 4.06
C LEU A 75 10.60 -6.18 4.23
N ARG A 76 11.47 -5.23 3.89
CA ARG A 76 11.15 -3.79 3.94
C ARG A 76 10.00 -3.44 3.00
N THR A 77 10.03 -3.97 1.78
CA THR A 77 8.99 -3.77 0.76
C THR A 77 7.65 -4.34 1.23
N CYS A 78 7.66 -5.55 1.78
CA CYS A 78 6.48 -6.21 2.35
C CYS A 78 5.86 -5.39 3.50
N ARG A 79 6.68 -4.91 4.44
CA ARG A 79 6.20 -4.06 5.55
C ARG A 79 5.58 -2.75 5.06
N LEU A 80 6.18 -2.10 4.07
CA LEU A 80 5.64 -0.88 3.47
C LEU A 80 4.30 -1.16 2.78
N GLN A 81 4.21 -2.27 2.06
CA GLN A 81 3.00 -2.70 1.39
C GLN A 81 1.85 -2.92 2.38
N ILE A 82 2.08 -3.68 3.46
CA ILE A 82 1.10 -3.91 4.54
C ILE A 82 0.67 -2.57 5.17
N LYS A 83 1.63 -1.66 5.43
CA LYS A 83 1.32 -0.35 5.98
C LYS A 83 0.35 0.44 5.09
N TYR A 84 0.59 0.45 3.78
CA TYR A 84 -0.26 1.18 2.83
C TYR A 84 -1.62 0.52 2.67
N ASP A 85 -1.70 -0.80 2.69
CA ASP A 85 -2.95 -1.54 2.68
C ASP A 85 -3.82 -1.15 3.89
N ILE A 86 -3.29 -1.25 5.11
CA ILE A 86 -4.00 -0.87 6.35
C ILE A 86 -4.51 0.58 6.28
N TRP A 87 -3.70 1.50 5.76
CA TRP A 87 -4.09 2.90 5.62
C TRP A 87 -5.19 3.08 4.57
N ALA A 88 -5.07 2.41 3.42
CA ALA A 88 -6.06 2.43 2.36
C ALA A 88 -7.40 1.84 2.85
N SER A 89 -7.41 0.71 3.55
CA SER A 89 -8.62 0.10 4.09
C SER A 89 -9.31 1.00 5.12
N ARG A 90 -8.54 1.63 6.03
CA ARG A 90 -9.09 2.56 7.02
C ARG A 90 -9.72 3.79 6.37
N LEU A 91 -9.11 4.33 5.32
CA LEU A 91 -9.70 5.43 4.55
C LEU A 91 -10.90 4.97 3.73
N GLY A 92 -10.84 3.76 3.17
CA GLY A 92 -11.93 3.09 2.46
C GLY A 92 -13.19 3.02 3.31
N TYR A 93 -13.10 2.51 4.54
CA TYR A 93 -14.22 2.49 5.48
C TYR A 93 -14.95 3.83 5.61
N TRP A 94 -14.21 4.94 5.75
CA TRP A 94 -14.80 6.26 5.88
C TRP A 94 -15.40 6.79 4.58
N VAL A 95 -14.85 6.40 3.44
CA VAL A 95 -15.37 6.71 2.11
C VAL A 95 -16.67 5.96 1.89
N ASP A 96 -16.69 4.66 2.14
CA ASP A 96 -17.84 3.78 1.95
C ASP A 96 -19.00 4.18 2.89
N LEU A 97 -18.69 4.56 4.13
CA LEU A 97 -19.68 5.07 5.07
C LEU A 97 -20.33 6.36 4.55
N TYR A 98 -19.54 7.27 3.99
CA TYR A 98 -20.06 8.52 3.43
C TYR A 98 -20.93 8.24 2.21
N GLU A 99 -20.47 7.41 1.28
CA GLU A 99 -21.20 7.05 0.06
C GLU A 99 -22.50 6.32 0.39
N THR A 100 -22.47 5.38 1.34
CA THR A 100 -23.69 4.69 1.81
C THR A 100 -24.67 5.66 2.46
N ALA A 101 -24.20 6.58 3.30
CA ALA A 101 -25.06 7.59 3.92
C ALA A 101 -25.66 8.54 2.88
N LEU A 102 -24.87 8.92 1.86
CA LEU A 102 -25.33 9.75 0.76
C LEU A 102 -26.38 9.03 -0.09
N ASN A 103 -26.14 7.78 -0.47
CA ASN A 103 -27.07 6.97 -1.26
C ASN A 103 -28.41 6.77 -0.54
N ARG A 104 -28.43 6.74 0.80
CA ARG A 104 -29.70 6.71 1.57
C ARG A 104 -30.45 8.03 1.54
N LEU A 105 -29.73 9.15 1.47
CA LEU A 105 -30.33 10.49 1.43
C LEU A 105 -30.84 10.83 0.01
N HIS A 106 -30.12 10.36 -1.00
CA HIS A 106 -30.36 10.61 -2.43
C HIS A 106 -30.24 9.29 -3.21
N PRO A 107 -31.25 8.41 -3.16
CA PRO A 107 -31.19 7.13 -3.85
C PRO A 107 -31.19 7.36 -5.37
N GLY A 108 -30.16 6.85 -6.06
CA GLY A 108 -30.01 6.96 -7.51
C GLY A 108 -29.13 8.12 -7.99
N ASP A 109 -28.77 9.05 -7.11
CA ASP A 109 -27.77 10.09 -7.41
C ASP A 109 -26.37 9.52 -7.14
N SER A 110 -25.75 8.92 -8.17
CA SER A 110 -24.31 8.69 -8.16
C SER A 110 -23.57 10.02 -8.37
N ILE A 111 -22.69 10.41 -7.44
CA ILE A 111 -21.71 11.51 -7.63
C ILE A 111 -20.75 11.17 -8.75
#